data_AF-A0A0V7Z125-F1
#
_entry.id   AF-A0A0V7Z125-F1
#
_cell.length_a   1.000
_cell.length_b   1.000
_cell.length_c   1.000
_cell.angle_alpha   90.00
_cell.angle_beta   90.00
_cell.angle_gamma   90.00
#
_symmetry.space_group_name_H-M   'P 1'
#
loop_
_entity.id
_entity.type
_entity.pdbx_description
1 polymer ?
#
loop_
_entity_poly.entity_id
_entity_poly.type
_entity_poly.pdbx_seq_one_letter_code
_entity_poly.pdbx_strand_id
1 'polypeptide(L)'
;MAAIRRLHAQAPDASGHLRAFVVPYIVTTARNWAAPIGRFTLTVDKGSPEAVVSFCRSGIRKTGPTTFRWEAQDYVPDHDLRVLIVLPGPGPRGIR
;
A
#
# COMPACT_ATOMS: atom_id res chain seq x y z
N MET A 1 0.20 5.38 15.08
CA MET A 1 0.05 4.04 15.69
C MET A 1 -1.39 3.57 15.94
N ALA A 2 -2.43 4.43 15.92
CA ALA A 2 -3.81 4.00 16.21
C ALA A 2 -4.35 2.91 15.27
N ALA A 3 -4.04 3.00 13.97
CA ALA A 3 -4.49 2.01 12.98
C ALA A 3 -3.95 0.60 13.24
N ILE A 4 -2.68 0.48 13.63
CA ILE A 4 -2.05 -0.81 13.95
C ILE A 4 -2.63 -1.41 15.23
N ARG A 5 -2.89 -0.61 16.26
CA ARG A 5 -3.58 -1.07 17.48
C ARG A 5 -4.97 -1.62 17.18
N ARG A 6 -5.72 -0.97 16.29
CA ARG A 6 -7.03 -1.47 15.83
C ARG A 6 -6.90 -2.84 15.14
N LEU A 7 -5.89 -3.01 14.28
CA LEU A 7 -5.66 -4.30 13.62
C LEU A 7 -5.32 -5.41 14.63
N HIS A 8 -4.49 -5.14 15.63
CA HIS A 8 -4.18 -6.11 16.69
C HIS A 8 -5.44 -6.57 17.44
N ALA A 9 -6.36 -5.65 17.76
CA ALA A 9 -7.63 -5.98 18.39
C ALA A 9 -8.57 -6.84 17.51
N GLN A 10 -8.32 -6.87 16.20
CA GLN A 10 -9.07 -7.65 15.21
C GLN A 10 -8.34 -8.94 14.80
N ALA A 11 -7.19 -9.25 15.41
CA ALA A 11 -6.43 -10.44 15.09
C ALA A 11 -7.23 -11.70 15.45
N PRO A 12 -7.20 -12.73 14.59
CA PRO A 12 -7.98 -13.95 14.79
C PRO A 12 -7.42 -14.86 15.90
N ASP A 13 -6.20 -14.58 16.38
CA ASP A 13 -5.56 -15.32 17.46
C ASP A 13 -5.20 -14.39 18.64
N ALA A 14 -5.05 -14.99 19.82
CA ALA A 14 -4.69 -14.28 21.05
C ALA A 14 -3.27 -13.66 20.99
N SER A 15 -2.43 -14.12 20.05
CA SER A 15 -1.09 -13.58 19.87
C SER A 15 -1.06 -12.25 19.13
N GLY A 16 -2.18 -11.83 18.53
CA GLY A 16 -2.29 -10.50 17.94
C GLY A 16 -1.50 -10.34 16.65
N HIS A 17 -1.12 -11.41 15.95
CA HIS A 17 -0.23 -11.26 14.80
C HIS A 17 -0.90 -10.50 13.64
N LEU A 18 -0.09 -9.74 12.93
CA LEU A 18 -0.47 -9.04 11.70
C LEU A 18 0.34 -9.60 10.55
N ARG A 19 -0.31 -9.75 9.39
CA ARG A 19 0.37 -10.04 8.13
C ARG A 19 0.64 -8.74 7.41
N ALA A 20 1.87 -8.58 6.94
CA ALA A 20 2.28 -7.42 6.18
C ALA A 20 2.99 -7.87 4.90
N PHE A 21 2.68 -7.21 3.79
CA PHE A 21 3.39 -7.42 2.54
C PHE A 21 3.52 -6.10 1.79
N VAL A 22 4.58 -6.02 0.98
CA VAL A 22 4.87 -4.85 0.15
C VAL A 22 4.62 -5.20 -1.30
N VAL A 23 3.89 -4.34 -2.01
CA VAL A 23 3.71 -4.41 -3.45
C VAL A 23 4.64 -3.35 -4.07
N PRO A 24 5.77 -3.76 -4.68
CA PRO A 24 6.68 -2.85 -5.37
C PRO A 24 6.22 -2.59 -6.82
N TYR A 25 6.48 -1.38 -7.31
CA TYR A 25 6.33 -1.05 -8.73
C TYR A 25 7.47 -0.14 -9.19
N ILE A 26 8.26 -0.65 -10.14
CA ILE A 26 9.39 0.08 -10.72
C ILE A 26 8.84 1.05 -11.77
N VAL A 27 8.99 2.35 -11.50
CA VAL A 27 8.54 3.43 -12.41
C VAL A 27 9.67 4.37 -12.77
N THR A 28 10.77 4.33 -12.02
CA THR A 28 11.95 5.17 -12.27
C THR A 28 12.61 4.92 -13.62
N THR A 29 12.39 3.77 -14.25
CA THR A 29 12.88 3.47 -15.61
C THR A 29 12.34 4.44 -16.67
N ALA A 30 11.16 5.03 -16.45
CA ALA A 30 10.59 6.03 -17.35
C ALA A 30 11.31 7.39 -17.29
N ARG A 31 12.22 7.61 -16.33
CA ARG A 31 13.10 8.80 -16.30
C ARG A 31 14.02 8.87 -17.52
N ASN A 32 14.28 7.75 -18.19
CA ASN A 32 15.10 7.69 -19.40
C ASN A 32 14.33 8.07 -20.68
N TRP A 33 13.04 8.35 -20.59
CA TRP A 33 12.25 8.77 -21.74
C TRP A 33 12.55 10.23 -22.11
N ALA A 34 12.31 10.58 -23.37
CA ALA A 34 12.59 11.93 -23.89
C ALA A 34 11.72 13.04 -23.27
N ALA A 35 10.63 12.68 -22.57
CA ALA A 35 9.70 13.59 -21.94
C ALA A 35 9.10 12.94 -20.67
N PRO A 36 8.45 13.71 -19.77
CA PRO A 36 7.69 13.17 -18.65
C PRO A 36 6.64 12.15 -19.10
N ILE A 37 6.19 11.27 -18.19
CA ILE A 37 5.13 10.28 -18.45
C ILE A 37 3.80 10.94 -18.86
N GLY A 38 3.65 12.25 -18.57
CA GLY A 38 2.39 12.96 -18.71
C GLY A 38 1.48 12.58 -17.56
N ARG A 39 0.32 11.97 -17.87
CA ARG A 39 -0.66 11.57 -16.85
C ARG A 39 -0.36 10.19 -16.30
N PHE A 40 -0.19 10.10 -14.99
CA PHE A 40 -0.05 8.83 -14.28
C PHE A 40 -1.14 8.69 -13.21
N THR A 41 -1.82 7.55 -13.22
CA THR A 41 -2.87 7.22 -12.24
C THR A 41 -2.53 5.91 -11.54
N LEU A 42 -2.25 5.99 -10.24
CA LEU A 42 -2.12 4.81 -9.38
C LEU A 42 -3.46 4.58 -8.68
N THR A 43 -4.05 3.41 -8.90
CA THR A 43 -5.19 2.92 -8.10
C THR A 43 -4.72 1.72 -7.29
N VAL A 44 -4.94 1.76 -5.98
CA VAL A 44 -4.61 0.67 -5.07
C VAL A 44 -5.87 0.19 -4.40
N ASP A 45 -6.12 -1.11 -4.52
CA ASP A 45 -7.14 -1.82 -3.75
C ASP A 45 -6.45 -2.63 -2.65
N LYS A 46 -6.79 -2.37 -1.39
CA LYS A 46 -6.24 -3.11 -0.23
C LYS A 46 -6.98 -4.43 0.07
N GLY A 47 -7.97 -4.80 -0.75
CA GLY A 47 -8.69 -6.08 -0.72
C GLY A 47 -9.72 -6.24 0.41
N SER A 48 -9.52 -5.61 1.57
CA SER A 48 -10.43 -5.68 2.71
C SER A 48 -10.58 -4.31 3.38
N PRO A 49 -11.77 -3.86 3.80
CA PRO A 49 -11.98 -2.59 4.51
C PRO A 49 -11.23 -2.50 5.85
N GLU A 50 -10.90 -3.63 6.46
CA GLU A 50 -10.17 -3.77 7.71
C GLU A 50 -8.69 -3.48 7.52
N ALA A 51 -8.12 -3.80 6.36
CA ALA A 51 -6.72 -3.57 6.02
C ALA A 51 -6.24 -2.13 6.28
N VAL A 52 -4.97 -1.99 6.66
CA VAL A 52 -4.26 -0.71 6.64
C VAL A 52 -3.34 -0.69 5.43
N VAL A 53 -3.30 0.45 4.73
CA VAL A 53 -2.42 0.66 3.58
C VAL A 53 -1.55 1.89 3.84
N SER A 54 -0.28 1.84 3.42
CA SER A 54 0.66 2.94 3.50
C SER A 54 1.36 3.14 2.17
N PHE A 55 1.64 4.40 1.83
CA PHE A 55 2.19 4.84 0.55
C PHE A 55 3.42 5.73 0.79
N CYS A 56 4.37 5.73 -0.15
CA CYS A 56 5.49 6.68 -0.17
C CYS A 56 5.15 8.01 -0.87
N ARG A 57 3.88 8.24 -1.22
CA ARG A 57 3.38 9.44 -1.91
C ARG A 57 2.40 10.20 -1.04
N SER A 58 2.37 11.52 -1.19
CA SER A 58 1.34 12.40 -0.63
C SER A 58 0.19 12.59 -1.64
N GLY A 59 -0.94 13.15 -1.18
CA GLY A 59 -2.09 13.43 -2.04
C GLY A 59 -2.89 12.19 -2.45
N ILE A 60 -2.71 11.06 -1.76
CA ILE A 60 -3.55 9.87 -1.94
C ILE A 60 -4.97 10.19 -1.47
N ARG A 61 -5.97 9.96 -2.33
CA ARG A 61 -7.39 10.06 -1.98
C ARG A 61 -8.01 8.68 -1.81
N LYS A 62 -8.82 8.50 -0.76
CA LYS A 62 -9.66 7.31 -0.62
C LYS A 62 -10.88 7.46 -1.54
N THR A 63 -11.06 6.52 -2.46
CA THR A 63 -12.15 6.56 -3.46
C THR A 63 -13.22 5.49 -3.23
N GLY A 64 -12.97 4.54 -2.32
CA GLY A 64 -13.94 3.51 -1.93
C GLY A 64 -13.57 2.86 -0.60
N PRO A 65 -14.33 1.86 -0.11
CA PRO A 65 -14.04 1.17 1.15
C PRO A 65 -12.63 0.57 1.21
N THR A 66 -12.16 0.06 0.07
CA THR A 66 -10.83 -0.57 -0.09
C THR A 66 -9.92 0.15 -1.07
N THR A 67 -10.45 1.09 -1.84
CA THR A 67 -9.74 1.69 -2.97
C THR A 67 -9.19 3.08 -2.66
N PHE A 68 -7.96 3.32 -3.08
CA PHE A 68 -7.26 4.58 -2.99
C PHE A 68 -6.72 4.97 -4.37
N ARG A 69 -6.68 6.26 -4.66
CA ARG A 69 -6.18 6.78 -5.93
C ARG A 69 -5.16 7.88 -5.69
N TRP A 70 -4.16 7.90 -6.56
CA TRP A 70 -3.21 9.00 -6.73
C TRP A 70 -3.13 9.34 -8.21
N GLU A 71 -3.08 10.63 -8.51
CA GLU A 71 -3.01 11.14 -9.87
C GLU A 71 -1.88 12.17 -9.92
N ALA A 72 -1.05 12.08 -10.95
CA ALA A 72 0.01 13.03 -11.24
C ALA A 72 -0.08 13.46 -12.71
N GLN A 73 0.28 14.71 -12.97
CA GLN A 73 0.42 15.30 -14.30
C GLN A 73 1.89 15.64 -14.54
N ASP A 74 2.33 15.57 -15.79
CA ASP A 74 3.72 15.75 -16.21
C ASP A 74 4.71 14.99 -15.32
N TYR A 75 4.35 13.76 -14.97
CA TYR A 75 5.03 13.01 -13.93
C TYR A 75 6.42 12.56 -14.38
N VAL A 76 7.45 13.05 -13.67
CA VAL A 76 8.82 12.56 -13.76
C VAL A 76 9.13 11.76 -12.48
N PRO A 77 9.27 10.44 -12.57
CA PRO A 77 9.55 9.59 -11.42
C PRO A 77 10.85 9.95 -10.69
N ASP A 78 10.74 10.15 -9.39
CA ASP A 78 11.85 10.36 -8.44
C ASP A 78 12.16 9.16 -7.55
N HIS A 79 11.21 8.24 -7.40
CA HIS A 79 11.39 6.99 -6.68
C HIS A 79 10.41 5.94 -7.16
N ASP A 80 10.78 4.67 -7.00
CA ASP A 80 9.88 3.55 -7.23
C ASP A 80 8.77 3.54 -6.19
N LEU A 81 7.60 3.04 -6.60
CA LEU A 81 6.43 3.02 -5.73
C LEU A 81 6.48 1.77 -4.86
N ARG A 82 6.20 1.95 -3.58
CA ARG A 82 6.04 0.86 -2.61
C ARG A 82 4.77 1.08 -1.83
N VAL A 83 3.92 0.06 -1.85
CA VAL A 83 2.65 0.05 -1.13
C VAL A 83 2.74 -1.04 -0.07
N LEU A 84 2.68 -0.64 1.20
CA LEU A 84 2.59 -1.58 2.31
C LEU A 84 1.12 -1.84 2.61
N ILE A 85 0.73 -3.11 2.63
CA ILE A 85 -0.59 -3.55 3.07
C ILE A 85 -0.42 -4.40 4.34
N VAL A 86 -1.18 -4.06 5.37
CA VAL A 86 -1.18 -4.75 6.67
C VAL A 86 -2.60 -5.22 6.98
N LEU A 87 -2.73 -6.49 7.29
CA LEU A 87 -3.99 -7.18 7.57
C LEU A 87 -3.90 -7.94 8.89
N PRO A 88 -5.02 -8.16 9.60
CA PRO A 88 -5.06 -9.19 10.63
C PRO A 88 -4.74 -10.55 10.00
N GLY A 89 -4.05 -11.42 10.74
CA GLY A 89 -3.80 -12.77 10.26
C GLY A 89 -3.27 -13.70 11.34
N PRO A 90 -3.31 -15.01 11.08
CA PRO A 90 -2.79 -15.97 12.04
C PRO A 90 -1.28 -15.77 12.20
N GLY A 91 -0.78 -15.98 13.41
CA GLY A 91 0.64 -16.02 13.71
C GLY A 91 1.37 -17.07 12.87
N PRO A 92 2.71 -16.95 12.77
CA PRO A 92 3.52 -17.93 12.06
C PRO A 92 3.21 -19.32 12.63
N ARG A 93 2.75 -20.24 11.76
CA ARG A 93 2.65 -21.65 12.12
C ARG A 93 4.09 -22.12 12.30
N GLY A 94 4.49 -22.36 13.55
CA GLY A 94 5.87 -22.73 13.88
C GLY A 94 6.39 -23.79 12.93
N ILE A 95 7.57 -23.54 12.37
CA ILE A 95 8.34 -24.59 11.72
C ILE A 95 8.72 -25.59 12.81
N ARG A 96 8.17 -26.80 12.72
CA ARG A 96 8.77 -27.95 13.41
C ARG A 96 9.82 -28.53 12.48
#